data_AF-A0A1Y5N5P9-F1
#
_entry.id   AF-A0A1Y5N5P9-F1
#
_cell.length_a   1.000
_cell.length_b   1.000
_cell.length_c   1.000
_cell.angle_alpha   90.00
_cell.angle_beta   90.00
_cell.angle_gamma   90.00
#
_symmetry.space_group_name_H-M   'P 1'
#
loop_
_entity.id
_entity.type
_entity.pdbx_description
1 polymer ?
#
loop_
_entity_poly.entity_id
_entity_poly.type
_entity_poly.pdbx_seq_one_letter_code
_entity_poly.pdbx_strand_id
1 'polypeptide(L)'
;TENKTETITPEIKNNGYIIPDIPVKDGKPSTVSAYITDQAGNKGGEGRDTITTDTIAPTTPTVEFTRDTNNDGFLNKSENEANGDPNTTPVKITVPADANVGDKLEITITKPD
;
A
#
# COMPACT_ATOMS: atom_id res chain seq x y z
N THR A 1 24.96 6.51 0.49
CA THR A 1 25.25 5.64 -0.66
C THR A 1 26.17 4.56 -0.17
N GLU A 2 25.75 3.30 -0.30
CA GLU A 2 26.62 2.16 -0.04
C GLU A 2 27.22 1.71 -1.37
N ASN A 3 28.53 1.55 -1.41
CA ASN A 3 29.23 1.08 -2.61
C ASN A 3 29.53 -0.40 -2.44
N LYS A 4 29.10 -1.21 -3.42
CA LYS A 4 29.37 -2.65 -3.46
C LYS A 4 30.07 -2.99 -4.79
N THR A 5 31.12 -3.79 -4.72
CA THR A 5 31.84 -4.29 -5.90
C THR A 5 31.67 -5.79 -5.99
N GLU A 6 31.23 -6.27 -7.14
CA GLU A 6 30.98 -7.68 -7.40
C GLU A 6 31.60 -8.10 -8.73
N THR A 7 32.23 -9.28 -8.75
CA THR A 7 32.81 -9.82 -9.99
C THR A 7 31.69 -10.39 -10.84
N ILE A 8 31.62 -10.01 -12.12
CA ILE A 8 30.61 -10.54 -13.04
C ILE A 8 30.88 -12.04 -13.31
N THR A 9 30.07 -12.91 -12.70
CA THR A 9 30.10 -14.36 -12.92
C THR A 9 29.14 -14.77 -14.04
N PRO A 10 29.25 -16.00 -14.60
CA PRO A 10 28.24 -16.54 -15.51
C PRO A 10 26.82 -16.55 -14.91
N GLU A 11 26.68 -16.75 -13.60
CA GLU A 11 25.39 -16.71 -12.91
C GLU A 11 24.77 -15.32 -12.94
N ILE A 12 25.55 -14.26 -12.67
CA ILE A 12 25.07 -12.87 -12.77
C ILE A 12 24.60 -12.53 -14.19
N LYS A 13 25.27 -13.08 -15.21
CA LYS A 13 24.88 -12.88 -16.61
C LYS A 13 23.56 -13.56 -16.95
N ASN A 14 23.27 -14.73 -16.37
CA ASN A 14 22.08 -15.51 -16.69
C ASN A 14 20.87 -15.12 -15.82
N ASN A 15 21.09 -14.79 -14.54
CA ASN A 15 20.02 -14.63 -13.55
C ASN A 15 19.94 -13.19 -12.99
N GLY A 16 20.89 -12.32 -13.31
CA GLY A 16 21.05 -11.02 -12.66
C GLY A 16 21.73 -11.13 -11.29
N TYR A 17 21.83 -10.00 -10.59
CA TYR A 17 22.40 -9.91 -9.24
C TYR A 17 21.40 -9.27 -8.29
N ILE A 18 20.95 -10.02 -7.29
CA ILE A 18 20.07 -9.51 -6.23
C ILE A 18 20.96 -8.86 -5.17
N ILE A 19 20.69 -7.58 -4.89
CA ILE A 19 21.30 -6.89 -3.75
C ILE A 19 20.36 -7.11 -2.55
N PRO A 20 20.73 -7.97 -1.57
CA PRO A 20 19.90 -8.17 -0.39
C PRO A 20 19.88 -6.91 0.48
N ASP A 21 18.80 -6.75 1.25
CA ASP A 21 18.68 -5.77 2.33
C ASP A 21 18.90 -4.30 1.93
N ILE A 22 18.58 -3.90 0.69
CA ILE A 22 18.55 -2.47 0.36
C ILE A 22 17.45 -1.81 1.20
N PRO A 23 17.79 -0.85 2.09
CA PRO A 23 16.78 -0.17 2.88
C PRO A 23 15.97 0.77 1.96
N VAL A 24 14.81 0.29 1.54
CA VAL A 24 13.78 1.12 0.90
C VAL A 24 13.03 1.91 1.97
N LYS A 25 12.75 3.18 1.69
CA LYS A 25 11.93 4.03 2.56
C LYS A 25 10.64 4.33 1.85
N ASP A 26 9.54 4.16 2.55
CA ASP A 26 8.21 4.49 2.06
C ASP A 26 8.14 5.89 1.47
N GLY A 27 7.50 6.02 0.32
CA GLY A 27 7.32 7.28 -0.39
C GLY A 27 8.61 7.96 -0.86
N LYS A 28 9.78 7.33 -0.69
CA LYS A 28 11.08 7.88 -1.10
C LYS A 28 11.68 7.04 -2.22
N PRO A 29 12.31 7.68 -3.23
CA PRO A 29 12.96 6.94 -4.30
C PRO A 29 14.19 6.21 -3.76
N SER A 30 14.26 4.92 -4.09
CA SER A 30 15.48 4.11 -3.96
C SER A 30 16.07 3.92 -5.35
N THR A 31 17.30 4.39 -5.53
CA THR A 31 18.02 4.32 -6.81
C THR A 31 19.19 3.35 -6.71
N VAL A 32 19.32 2.48 -7.72
CA VAL A 32 20.52 1.66 -7.93
C VAL A 32 21.21 2.15 -9.19
N SER A 33 22.54 2.32 -9.10
CA SER A 33 23.42 2.69 -10.21
C SER A 33 24.55 1.67 -10.32
N ALA A 34 24.86 1.21 -11.54
CA ALA A 34 25.92 0.25 -11.81
C ALA A 34 26.76 0.69 -13.00
N TYR A 35 28.02 0.26 -13.01
CA TYR A 35 28.97 0.48 -14.10
C TYR A 35 29.88 -0.73 -14.25
N ILE A 36 30.43 -0.91 -15.45
CA ILE A 36 31.41 -1.95 -15.73
C ILE A 36 32.79 -1.30 -15.75
N THR A 37 33.77 -1.92 -15.10
CA THR A 37 35.17 -1.51 -15.20
C THR A 37 35.96 -2.64 -15.84
N ASP A 38 36.76 -2.34 -16.87
CA ASP A 38 37.64 -3.34 -17.49
C ASP A 38 38.90 -3.61 -16.65
N GLN A 39 39.74 -4.57 -17.10
CA GLN A 39 40.96 -4.94 -16.37
C GLN A 39 42.00 -3.81 -16.30
N ALA A 40 41.96 -2.85 -17.23
CA ALA A 40 42.83 -1.68 -17.23
C ALA A 40 42.29 -0.55 -16.33
N GLY A 41 41.10 -0.70 -15.76
CA GLY A 41 40.46 0.30 -14.90
C GLY A 41 39.56 1.28 -15.64
N ASN A 42 39.29 1.09 -16.94
CA ASN A 42 38.40 1.97 -17.68
C ASN A 42 36.95 1.70 -17.28
N LYS A 43 36.28 2.75 -16.80
CA LYS A 43 34.87 2.72 -16.42
C LYS A 43 33.98 2.96 -17.63
N GLY A 44 33.02 2.07 -17.87
CA GLY A 44 31.98 2.21 -18.88
C GLY A 44 30.86 3.16 -18.47
N GLY A 45 29.78 3.16 -19.26
CA GLY A 45 28.57 3.93 -18.98
C GLY A 45 27.85 3.47 -17.71
N GLU A 46 27.04 4.36 -17.14
CA GLU A 46 26.18 4.07 -16.00
C GLU A 46 24.84 3.46 -16.47
N GLY A 47 24.46 2.34 -15.86
CA GLY A 47 23.09 1.85 -15.85
C GLY A 47 22.41 2.24 -14.55
N ARG A 48 21.15 2.70 -14.61
CA ARG A 48 20.41 3.18 -13.44
C ARG A 48 18.97 2.67 -13.46
N ASP A 49 18.47 2.30 -12.30
CA ASP A 49 17.06 2.03 -12.05
C ASP A 49 16.59 2.71 -10.77
N THR A 50 15.29 2.99 -10.64
CA THR A 50 14.71 3.64 -9.47
C THR A 50 13.34 3.09 -9.17
N ILE A 51 13.11 2.74 -7.91
CA ILE A 51 11.82 2.28 -7.41
C ILE A 51 11.32 3.21 -6.30
N THR A 52 10.01 3.26 -6.14
CA THR A 52 9.33 3.87 -4.99
C THR A 52 8.34 2.84 -4.45
N THR A 53 8.32 2.66 -3.13
CA THR A 53 7.41 1.74 -2.47
C THR A 53 6.34 2.50 -1.70
N ASP A 54 5.14 1.92 -1.68
CA ASP A 54 4.05 2.28 -0.79
C ASP A 54 3.75 1.07 0.10
N THR A 55 3.95 1.25 1.40
CA THR A 55 3.88 0.23 2.46
C THR A 55 3.03 0.69 3.63
N ILE A 56 2.47 1.90 3.56
CA ILE A 56 1.62 2.46 4.61
C ILE A 56 0.17 2.18 4.24
N ALA A 57 -0.50 1.36 5.06
CA ALA A 57 -1.92 1.16 4.90
C ALA A 57 -2.68 2.48 5.17
N PRO A 58 -3.77 2.76 4.44
CA PRO A 58 -4.64 3.88 4.75
C PRO A 58 -5.18 3.80 6.17
N THR A 59 -5.58 4.94 6.71
CA THR A 59 -6.31 4.97 7.98
C THR A 59 -7.61 4.16 7.92
N THR A 60 -8.06 3.63 9.06
CA THR A 60 -9.28 2.80 9.10
C THR A 60 -10.51 3.59 8.62
N PRO A 61 -11.35 3.03 7.73
CA PRO A 61 -12.62 3.66 7.36
C PRO A 61 -13.56 3.76 8.57
N THR A 62 -14.50 4.70 8.52
CA THR A 62 -15.56 4.80 9.54
C THR A 62 -16.87 4.28 8.98
N VAL A 63 -17.68 3.69 9.86
CA VAL A 63 -19.00 3.14 9.54
C VAL A 63 -20.01 3.79 10.47
N GLU A 64 -21.09 4.31 9.90
CA GLU A 64 -22.16 5.00 10.61
C GLU A 64 -23.51 4.48 10.12
N PHE A 65 -24.40 4.12 11.06
CA PHE A 65 -25.81 3.99 10.75
C PHE A 65 -26.42 5.38 10.72
N THR A 66 -26.69 5.91 9.53
CA THR A 66 -27.17 7.30 9.36
C THR A 66 -28.54 7.59 10.01
N ARG A 67 -29.21 6.55 10.51
CA ARG A 67 -30.48 6.63 11.24
C ARG A 67 -30.35 6.43 12.75
N ASP A 68 -29.17 6.10 13.26
CA ASP A 68 -28.89 6.10 14.70
C ASP A 68 -28.88 7.56 15.19
N THR A 69 -30.04 8.02 15.65
CA THR A 69 -30.27 9.44 15.95
C THR A 69 -29.78 9.83 17.34
N ASN A 70 -29.71 8.86 18.25
CA ASN A 70 -29.18 9.08 19.59
C ASN A 70 -27.66 8.84 19.67
N ASN A 71 -27.07 8.31 18.59
CA ASN A 71 -25.65 8.07 18.39
C ASN A 71 -25.07 7.16 19.47
N ASP A 72 -25.84 6.16 19.90
CA ASP A 72 -25.47 5.16 20.91
C ASP A 72 -24.74 3.95 20.32
N GLY A 73 -24.62 3.88 18.99
CA GLY A 73 -23.95 2.82 18.24
C GLY A 73 -24.86 1.65 17.89
N PHE A 74 -26.15 1.69 18.27
CA PHE A 74 -27.12 0.64 18.01
C PHE A 74 -28.32 1.19 17.24
N LEU A 75 -28.49 0.71 16.01
CA LEU A 75 -29.70 1.02 15.26
C LEU A 75 -30.89 0.19 15.78
N ASN A 76 -31.84 0.85 16.44
CA ASN A 76 -33.05 0.20 16.90
C ASN A 76 -34.20 0.26 15.87
N LYS A 77 -35.32 -0.42 16.17
CA LYS A 77 -36.48 -0.48 15.28
C LYS A 77 -37.08 0.90 14.97
N SER A 78 -37.26 1.72 16.00
CA SER A 78 -37.86 3.05 15.85
C SER A 78 -36.99 3.96 14.97
N GLU A 79 -35.69 3.89 15.16
CA GLU A 79 -34.70 4.62 14.36
C GLU A 79 -34.67 4.15 12.91
N ASN A 80 -34.69 2.83 12.70
CA ASN A 80 -34.72 2.28 11.35
C ASN A 80 -36.02 2.61 10.61
N GLU A 81 -37.16 2.63 11.30
CA GLU A 81 -38.49 2.89 10.73
C GLU A 81 -38.77 4.36 10.45
N ALA A 82 -38.02 5.28 11.06
CA ALA A 82 -38.37 6.70 11.10
C ALA A 82 -38.57 7.36 9.72
N ASN A 83 -37.95 6.84 8.64
CA ASN A 83 -37.96 7.48 7.32
C ASN A 83 -37.79 6.52 6.11
N GLY A 84 -38.25 5.25 6.17
CA GLY A 84 -38.12 4.34 5.03
C GLY A 84 -38.64 2.92 5.22
N ASP A 85 -38.24 2.00 4.33
CA ASP A 85 -38.57 0.57 4.42
C ASP A 85 -37.88 -0.07 5.64
N PRO A 86 -38.62 -0.65 6.60
CA PRO A 86 -38.07 -1.29 7.81
C PRO A 86 -37.11 -2.45 7.51
N ASN A 87 -37.13 -3.00 6.30
CA ASN A 87 -36.25 -4.10 5.90
C ASN A 87 -34.92 -3.62 5.30
N THR A 88 -34.72 -2.30 5.17
CA THR A 88 -33.50 -1.72 4.61
C THR A 88 -32.97 -0.60 5.50
N THR A 89 -31.66 -0.58 5.72
CA THR A 89 -31.00 0.49 6.46
C THR A 89 -29.82 1.07 5.67
N PRO A 90 -29.74 2.40 5.48
CA PRO A 90 -28.58 3.03 4.89
C PRO A 90 -27.41 3.08 5.87
N VAL A 91 -26.28 2.51 5.44
CA VAL A 91 -24.99 2.63 6.13
C VAL A 91 -24.12 3.60 5.36
N LYS A 92 -23.52 4.56 6.05
CA LYS A 92 -22.49 5.43 5.48
C LYS A 92 -21.13 4.88 5.85
N ILE A 93 -20.33 4.58 4.83
CA ILE A 93 -18.93 4.21 4.98
C ILE A 93 -18.11 5.39 4.47
N THR A 94 -17.25 5.95 5.32
CA THR A 94 -16.34 7.02 4.92
C THR A 94 -14.99 6.42 4.56
N VAL A 95 -14.60 6.55 3.30
CA VAL A 95 -13.26 6.21 2.82
C VAL A 95 -12.28 7.27 3.37
N PRO A 96 -11.16 6.85 3.96
CA PRO A 96 -10.19 7.76 4.54
C PRO A 96 -9.52 8.63 3.46
N ALA A 97 -9.08 9.84 3.84
CA ALA A 97 -8.49 10.80 2.90
C ALA A 97 -7.11 10.39 2.37
N ASP A 98 -6.43 9.47 3.05
CA ASP A 98 -5.12 8.93 2.67
C ASP A 98 -5.21 7.63 1.86
N ALA A 99 -6.41 7.20 1.46
CA ALA A 99 -6.56 6.12 0.48
C ALA A 99 -6.03 6.54 -0.89
N ASN A 100 -5.18 5.70 -1.47
CA ASN A 100 -4.55 5.86 -2.77
C ASN A 100 -5.10 4.85 -3.78
N VAL A 101 -4.75 5.05 -5.06
CA VAL A 101 -5.11 4.11 -6.13
C VAL A 101 -4.43 2.76 -5.87
N GLY A 102 -5.24 1.70 -5.77
CA GLY A 102 -4.77 0.34 -5.48
C GLY A 102 -5.26 -0.19 -4.13
N ASP A 103 -5.64 0.71 -3.21
CA ASP A 103 -6.25 0.33 -1.95
C ASP A 103 -7.62 -0.32 -2.16
N LYS A 104 -7.97 -1.22 -1.24
CA LYS A 104 -9.22 -1.99 -1.27
C LYS A 104 -10.02 -1.77 0.00
N LEU A 105 -11.31 -1.50 -0.17
CA LEU A 105 -12.28 -1.52 0.91
C LEU A 105 -12.85 -2.94 1.04
N GLU A 106 -12.65 -3.59 2.18
CA GLU A 106 -13.24 -4.88 2.52
C GLU A 106 -14.43 -4.67 3.45
N ILE A 107 -15.58 -5.28 3.12
CA ILE A 107 -16.84 -5.14 3.87
C ILE A 107 -17.29 -6.52 4.33
N THR A 108 -17.43 -6.68 5.65
CA THR A 108 -17.96 -7.90 6.27
C THR A 108 -19.31 -7.60 6.93
N ILE A 109 -20.33 -8.39 6.59
CA ILE A 109 -21.65 -8.30 7.22
C ILE A 109 -21.83 -9.52 8.11
N THR A 110 -21.83 -9.29 9.42
CA THR A 110 -22.14 -10.32 10.42
C THR A 110 -23.62 -10.23 10.76
N LYS A 111 -24.30 -11.38 10.84
CA LYS A 111 -25.69 -11.41 11.30
C LYS A 111 -25.76 -11.04 12.79
N PRO A 112 -26.84 -10.40 13.25
CA PRO A 112 -27.07 -10.24 14.67
C PRO A 112 -27.11 -11.61 15.35
N ASP A 113 -26.54 -11.69 16.55
CA ASP A 113 -26.59 -12.87 17.42
C ASP A 113 -28.02 -13.13 17.95
#